data_AF-A0A8K1C661-F1
#
_entry.id   AF-A0A8K1C661-F1
#
_cell.length_a   1.000
_cell.length_b   1.000
_cell.length_c   1.000
_cell.angle_alpha   90.00
_cell.angle_beta   90.00
_cell.angle_gamma   90.00
#
_symmetry.space_group_name_H-M   'P 1'
#
loop_
_entity.id
_entity.type
_entity.pdbx_description
1 polymer ?
#
loop_
_entity_poly.entity_id
_entity_poly.type
_entity_poly.pdbx_seq_one_letter_code
_entity_poly.pdbx_strand_id
1 'polypeptide(L)'
;MPSASVIISAVFAAAAALGSVDAHGYISSPKAQFKPGPVYTTYNAIITANDNAAFKGKIFNRSPEQNTQVFTSAWPQTGYKSLRALFDKYVKDCGNSRDDIAPVDVSNLKAMTWQNNEYKEGFLGSHHGPCEVWIDDQMITHDDDCVAKYKGFPASIPVDYSKCKGNCKLSFYWLALHSQEWQAYKQCVPIKNGAGGNAGGNTGGNTGGNNGGNNGGNNGGNNGGNNGGNNGANNGGNNGGNNGGNNGGNNGGNNGGNNGNVGGEATPSPTKKCTTRRLRNFGDEVEV
;
A
#
# COMPACT_ATOMS: atom_id res chain seq x y z
N MET A 1 -15.10 -60.46 41.71
CA MET A 1 -14.05 -59.52 41.23
C MET A 1 -14.76 -58.44 40.43
N PRO A 2 -14.86 -57.19 40.91
CA PRO A 2 -15.60 -56.16 40.19
C PRO A 2 -14.76 -55.58 39.05
N SER A 3 -15.39 -55.41 37.89
CA SER A 3 -14.84 -54.76 36.71
C SER A 3 -14.55 -53.28 36.98
N ALA A 4 -13.33 -52.85 36.65
CA ALA A 4 -12.96 -51.43 36.69
C ALA A 4 -13.45 -50.74 35.41
N SER A 5 -14.47 -49.90 35.53
CA SER A 5 -14.87 -48.96 34.47
C SER A 5 -13.94 -47.76 34.49
N VAL A 6 -13.09 -47.63 33.46
CA VAL A 6 -12.26 -46.44 33.23
C VAL A 6 -13.12 -45.41 32.51
N ILE A 7 -13.51 -44.35 33.22
CA ILE A 7 -14.14 -43.18 32.61
C ILE A 7 -13.02 -42.26 32.11
N ILE A 8 -12.83 -42.20 30.79
CA ILE A 8 -11.95 -41.22 30.14
C ILE A 8 -12.72 -39.91 30.02
N SER A 9 -12.49 -38.98 30.93
CA SER A 9 -12.97 -37.60 30.80
C SER A 9 -12.15 -36.86 29.74
N ALA A 10 -12.70 -36.73 28.53
CA ALA A 10 -12.14 -35.86 27.50
C ALA A 10 -12.41 -34.39 27.88
N VAL A 11 -11.38 -33.68 28.34
CA VAL A 11 -11.43 -32.23 28.53
C VAL A 11 -11.35 -31.57 27.15
N PHE A 12 -12.49 -31.11 26.63
CA PHE A 12 -12.49 -30.21 25.48
C PHE A 12 -12.02 -28.83 25.95
N ALA A 13 -10.76 -28.49 25.66
CA ALA A 13 -10.28 -27.12 25.73
C ALA A 13 -10.88 -26.34 24.55
N ALA A 14 -12.01 -25.68 24.77
CA ALA A 14 -12.53 -24.69 23.84
C ALA A 14 -11.60 -23.47 23.88
N ALA A 15 -10.66 -23.40 22.93
CA ALA A 15 -9.91 -22.18 22.68
C ALA A 15 -10.90 -21.11 22.19
N ALA A 16 -11.33 -20.21 23.07
CA ALA A 16 -12.04 -19.02 22.68
C ALA A 16 -11.10 -18.18 21.81
N ALA A 17 -11.29 -18.26 20.49
CA ALA A 17 -10.75 -17.26 19.59
C ALA A 17 -11.41 -15.94 19.98
N LEU A 18 -10.68 -15.08 20.71
CA LEU A 18 -11.07 -13.70 20.93
C LEU A 18 -11.08 -13.04 19.55
N GLY A 19 -12.25 -13.04 18.91
CA GLY A 19 -12.46 -12.27 17.68
C GLY A 19 -12.23 -10.81 18.03
N SER A 20 -11.19 -10.21 17.46
CA SER A 20 -10.97 -8.78 17.55
C SER A 20 -12.19 -8.08 16.95
N VAL A 21 -13.00 -7.44 17.79
CA VAL A 21 -14.17 -6.69 17.33
C VAL A 21 -13.65 -5.47 16.58
N ASP A 22 -13.88 -5.41 15.27
CA ASP A 22 -13.46 -4.30 14.40
C ASP A 22 -14.49 -3.17 14.40
N ALA A 23 -14.70 -2.59 15.60
CA ALA A 23 -15.75 -1.61 15.87
C ALA A 23 -15.42 -0.20 15.38
N HIS A 24 -14.21 0.04 14.88
CA HIS A 24 -13.74 1.38 14.50
C HIS A 24 -13.26 1.39 13.04
N GLY A 25 -13.11 2.56 12.43
CA GLY A 25 -12.82 2.66 11.01
C GLY A 25 -11.33 2.44 10.65
N TYR A 26 -11.08 2.05 9.39
CA TYR A 26 -9.73 1.92 8.84
C TYR A 26 -9.63 2.26 7.36
N ILE A 27 -8.40 2.58 6.93
CA ILE A 27 -8.07 2.72 5.51
C ILE A 27 -8.10 1.35 4.83
N SER A 28 -9.16 1.07 4.08
CA SER A 28 -9.32 -0.18 3.33
C SER A 28 -8.61 -0.18 1.97
N SER A 29 -8.39 1.00 1.39
CA SER A 29 -7.61 1.17 0.15
C SER A 29 -6.91 2.54 0.13
N PRO A 30 -5.59 2.62 -0.15
CA PRO A 30 -4.65 1.50 -0.15
C PRO A 30 -4.64 0.82 1.22
N LYS A 31 -4.61 -0.52 1.26
CA LYS A 31 -4.85 -1.27 2.49
C LYS A 31 -3.81 -0.97 3.56
N ALA A 32 -4.25 -0.38 4.68
CA ALA A 32 -3.40 -0.22 5.86
C ALA A 32 -3.09 -1.58 6.51
N GLN A 33 -1.91 -1.67 7.13
CA GLN A 33 -1.56 -2.77 8.02
C GLN A 33 -1.30 -2.21 9.41
N PHE A 34 -1.52 -3.03 10.43
CA PHE A 34 -1.54 -2.61 11.81
C PHE A 34 -0.57 -3.41 12.66
N LYS A 35 -0.11 -2.78 13.74
CA LYS A 35 0.75 -3.40 14.74
C LYS A 35 -0.05 -4.50 15.45
N PRO A 36 0.59 -5.62 15.84
CA PRO A 36 -0.06 -6.62 16.67
C PRO A 36 -0.41 -5.99 18.03
N GLY A 37 -1.58 -6.32 18.58
CA GLY A 37 -2.02 -5.75 19.86
C GLY A 37 -3.53 -5.49 19.90
N PRO A 38 -4.00 -4.47 20.64
CA PRO A 38 -5.43 -4.17 20.79
C PRO A 38 -6.10 -3.93 19.43
N VAL A 39 -7.44 -3.92 19.42
CA VAL A 39 -8.28 -3.72 18.23
C VAL A 39 -7.64 -2.71 17.28
N TYR A 40 -7.21 -3.20 16.12
CA TYR A 40 -6.33 -2.46 15.20
C TYR A 40 -6.93 -1.13 14.70
N THR A 41 -8.24 -0.96 14.85
CA THR A 41 -8.99 0.23 14.46
C THR A 41 -9.26 1.21 15.59
N THR A 42 -8.86 0.92 16.83
CA THR A 42 -9.06 1.86 17.95
C THR A 42 -8.42 3.23 17.70
N TYR A 43 -9.00 4.28 18.31
CA TYR A 43 -8.47 5.63 18.25
C TYR A 43 -7.06 5.72 18.87
N ASN A 44 -6.28 6.72 18.47
CA ASN A 44 -4.88 6.84 18.87
C ASN A 44 -4.68 7.74 20.09
N ALA A 45 -5.58 8.70 20.31
CA ALA A 45 -5.52 9.60 21.45
C ALA A 45 -6.90 10.21 21.76
N ILE A 46 -7.04 10.73 22.98
CA ILE A 46 -8.12 11.63 23.36
C ILE A 46 -7.59 13.07 23.31
N ILE A 47 -8.35 13.96 22.70
CA ILE A 47 -8.14 15.41 22.69
C ILE A 47 -9.38 16.06 23.30
N THR A 48 -9.22 17.19 23.99
CA THR A 48 -10.32 17.89 24.65
C THR A 48 -10.30 19.38 24.30
N ALA A 49 -11.39 20.08 24.62
CA ALA A 49 -11.46 21.52 24.49
C ALA A 49 -10.42 22.28 25.34
N ASN A 50 -9.81 21.63 26.34
CA ASN A 50 -8.78 22.27 27.18
C ASN A 50 -7.41 22.34 26.50
N ASP A 51 -7.21 21.59 25.41
CA ASP A 51 -5.93 21.51 24.70
C ASP A 51 -5.59 22.76 23.89
N ASN A 52 -6.55 23.66 23.67
CA ASN A 52 -6.33 24.94 23.03
C ASN A 52 -7.27 26.02 23.58
N ALA A 53 -6.73 27.20 23.87
CA ALA A 53 -7.49 28.33 24.42
C ALA A 53 -8.68 28.76 23.55
N ALA A 54 -8.63 28.55 22.23
CA ALA A 54 -9.73 28.86 21.31
C ALA A 54 -11.01 28.06 21.60
N PHE A 55 -10.88 26.86 22.16
CA PHE A 55 -12.01 25.99 22.50
C PHE A 55 -12.47 26.17 23.95
N LYS A 56 -11.73 26.91 24.78
CA LYS A 56 -12.04 27.07 26.20
C LYS A 56 -13.41 27.72 26.40
N GLY A 57 -14.24 27.10 27.23
CA GLY A 57 -15.60 27.57 27.54
C GLY A 57 -16.63 27.31 26.43
N LYS A 58 -16.24 26.65 25.33
CA LYS A 58 -17.20 26.16 24.33
C LYS A 58 -17.84 24.85 24.80
N ILE A 59 -19.01 24.54 24.23
CA ILE A 59 -19.85 23.42 24.63
C ILE A 59 -19.68 22.28 23.61
N PHE A 60 -19.23 21.11 24.09
CA PHE A 60 -18.99 19.90 23.29
C PHE A 60 -19.77 18.67 23.80
N ASN A 61 -20.93 18.90 24.43
CA ASN A 61 -21.83 17.85 24.93
C ASN A 61 -23.20 17.89 24.21
N ARG A 62 -23.19 18.29 22.94
CA ARG A 62 -24.35 18.35 22.06
C ARG A 62 -24.27 17.27 20.99
N SER A 63 -25.14 17.33 19.97
CA SER A 63 -25.06 16.39 18.85
C SER A 63 -23.69 16.45 18.18
N PRO A 64 -23.21 15.34 17.56
CA PRO A 64 -21.94 15.33 16.86
C PRO A 64 -21.80 16.44 15.80
N GLU A 65 -22.87 16.75 15.07
CA GLU A 65 -22.92 17.82 14.08
C GLU A 65 -22.77 19.19 14.74
N GLN A 66 -23.46 19.43 15.86
CA GLN A 66 -23.37 20.69 16.60
C GLN A 66 -21.97 20.88 17.20
N ASN A 67 -21.38 19.83 17.75
CA ASN A 67 -20.01 19.86 18.25
C ASN A 67 -19.00 20.14 17.13
N THR A 68 -19.23 19.56 15.95
CA THR A 68 -18.42 19.81 14.74
C THR A 68 -18.52 21.27 14.29
N GLN A 69 -19.72 21.83 14.23
CA GLN A 69 -19.91 23.25 13.92
C GLN A 69 -19.20 24.18 14.92
N VAL A 70 -19.25 23.85 16.22
CA VAL A 70 -18.52 24.59 17.25
C VAL A 70 -17.02 24.51 17.05
N PHE A 71 -16.48 23.31 16.77
CA PHE A 71 -15.07 23.11 16.48
C PHE A 71 -14.63 23.93 15.27
N THR A 72 -15.32 23.78 14.14
CA THR A 72 -15.01 24.47 12.87
C THR A 72 -15.07 25.98 13.04
N SER A 73 -16.08 26.50 13.73
CA SER A 73 -16.22 27.95 13.97
C SER A 73 -15.10 28.52 14.84
N ALA A 74 -14.55 27.72 15.76
CA ALA A 74 -13.46 28.10 16.66
C ALA A 74 -12.05 27.79 16.10
N TRP A 75 -11.97 27.00 15.03
CA TRP A 75 -10.70 26.56 14.44
C TRP A 75 -9.78 27.72 14.02
N PRO A 76 -10.26 28.81 13.38
CA PRO A 76 -9.41 29.92 12.95
C PRO A 76 -8.65 30.60 14.10
N GLN A 77 -9.18 30.54 15.34
CA GLN A 77 -8.56 31.15 16.51
C GLN A 77 -7.53 30.24 17.20
N THR A 78 -7.41 28.98 16.77
CA THR A 78 -6.50 28.01 17.41
C THR A 78 -5.02 28.30 17.15
N GLY A 79 -4.71 29.00 16.05
CA GLY A 79 -3.35 29.19 15.54
C GLY A 79 -2.75 27.98 14.82
N TYR A 80 -3.44 26.83 14.79
CA TYR A 80 -2.99 25.67 14.02
C TYR A 80 -3.16 25.90 12.52
N LYS A 81 -2.23 25.36 11.73
CA LYS A 81 -2.29 25.40 10.27
C LYS A 81 -3.04 24.21 9.67
N SER A 82 -3.17 23.12 10.43
CA SER A 82 -3.81 21.88 9.99
C SER A 82 -4.21 21.01 11.17
N LEU A 83 -5.12 20.07 10.94
CA LEU A 83 -5.48 19.01 11.87
C LEU A 83 -4.26 18.14 12.18
N ARG A 84 -3.40 17.86 11.18
CA ARG A 84 -2.10 17.20 11.41
C ARG A 84 -1.28 17.90 12.50
N ALA A 85 -1.20 19.23 12.49
CA ALA A 85 -0.43 19.98 13.49
C ALA A 85 -1.01 19.86 14.92
N LEU A 86 -2.33 19.70 15.04
CA LEU A 86 -2.96 19.35 16.33
C LEU A 86 -2.61 17.91 16.73
N PHE A 87 -2.73 16.96 15.81
CA PHE A 87 -2.53 15.53 16.06
C PHE A 87 -1.10 15.17 16.44
N ASP A 88 -0.09 15.77 15.81
CA ASP A 88 1.32 15.42 16.02
C ASP A 88 1.80 15.70 17.47
N LYS A 89 1.02 16.46 18.26
CA LYS A 89 1.20 16.62 19.71
C LYS A 89 0.88 15.35 20.50
N TYR A 90 -0.14 14.61 20.08
CA TYR A 90 -0.73 13.49 20.84
C TYR A 90 -0.44 12.14 20.20
N VAL A 91 -0.35 12.07 18.88
CA VAL A 91 -0.18 10.83 18.12
C VAL A 91 1.18 10.82 17.46
N LYS A 92 2.08 9.98 17.97
CA LYS A 92 3.41 9.76 17.39
C LYS A 92 3.34 8.87 16.17
N ASP A 93 4.25 9.11 15.23
CA ASP A 93 4.46 8.32 14.02
C ASP A 93 3.15 8.01 13.29
N CYS A 94 2.86 6.72 13.10
CA CYS A 94 1.68 6.21 12.41
C CYS A 94 0.63 5.61 13.35
N GLY A 95 0.67 5.98 14.64
CA GLY A 95 -0.25 5.47 15.64
C GLY A 95 -0.22 3.93 15.68
N ASN A 96 -1.37 3.32 15.46
CA ASN A 96 -1.55 1.86 15.46
C ASN A 96 -1.19 1.19 14.13
N SER A 97 -1.07 1.97 13.05
CA SER A 97 -0.68 1.46 11.74
C SER A 97 0.83 1.26 11.60
N ARG A 98 1.22 0.38 10.68
CA ARG A 98 2.61 0.06 10.35
C ARG A 98 3.10 0.87 9.16
N ASP A 99 4.30 1.40 9.27
CA ASP A 99 5.05 2.08 8.21
C ASP A 99 6.30 1.31 7.75
N ASP A 100 6.58 0.17 8.39
CA ASP A 100 7.66 -0.78 8.09
C ASP A 100 7.21 -1.91 7.15
N ILE A 101 6.35 -1.58 6.17
CA ILE A 101 5.82 -2.52 5.16
C ILE A 101 6.22 -2.12 3.76
N ALA A 102 6.17 -3.09 2.84
CA ALA A 102 6.30 -2.82 1.42
C ALA A 102 5.25 -1.78 0.96
N PRO A 103 5.65 -0.73 0.22
CA PRO A 103 4.71 0.28 -0.26
C PRO A 103 3.64 -0.27 -1.20
N VAL A 104 2.40 0.14 -0.99
CA VAL A 104 1.25 -0.22 -1.84
C VAL A 104 1.29 0.62 -3.12
N ASP A 105 1.15 -0.02 -4.28
CA ASP A 105 1.05 0.69 -5.56
C ASP A 105 -0.29 1.40 -5.68
N VAL A 106 -0.25 2.73 -5.81
CA VAL A 106 -1.44 3.58 -5.92
C VAL A 106 -1.64 4.16 -7.32
N SER A 107 -0.89 3.71 -8.32
CA SER A 107 -0.88 4.28 -9.68
C SER A 107 -2.27 4.24 -10.36
N ASN A 108 -3.14 3.31 -9.96
CA ASN A 108 -4.50 3.14 -10.49
C ASN A 108 -5.60 3.67 -9.54
N LEU A 109 -5.23 4.28 -8.40
CA LEU A 109 -6.18 4.82 -7.44
C LEU A 109 -6.39 6.32 -7.69
N LYS A 110 -7.60 6.79 -7.36
CA LYS A 110 -7.97 8.23 -7.39
C LYS A 110 -8.52 8.73 -6.05
N ALA A 111 -8.68 7.81 -5.11
CA ALA A 111 -9.23 8.03 -3.79
C ALA A 111 -8.59 7.04 -2.82
N MET A 112 -8.60 7.39 -1.54
CA MET A 112 -8.50 6.40 -0.47
C MET A 112 -9.91 6.01 -0.03
N THR A 113 -10.05 4.82 0.55
CA THR A 113 -11.31 4.37 1.13
C THR A 113 -11.16 4.13 2.62
N TRP A 114 -12.14 4.61 3.39
CA TRP A 114 -12.25 4.43 4.83
C TRP A 114 -13.53 3.63 5.14
N GLN A 115 -13.45 2.62 6.01
CA GLN A 115 -14.62 1.82 6.35
C GLN A 115 -14.57 1.21 7.75
N ASN A 116 -15.75 0.87 8.25
CA ASN A 116 -16.01 0.08 9.43
C ASN A 116 -16.71 -1.23 9.01
N ASN A 117 -16.13 -2.38 9.38
CA ASN A 117 -16.66 -3.67 8.95
C ASN A 117 -17.86 -4.15 9.77
N GLU A 118 -17.96 -3.75 11.04
CA GLU A 118 -19.02 -4.16 11.95
C GLU A 118 -20.35 -3.50 11.57
N TYR A 119 -20.34 -2.18 11.37
CA TYR A 119 -21.53 -1.41 11.06
C TYR A 119 -21.80 -1.30 9.55
N LYS A 120 -20.88 -1.75 8.69
CA LYS A 120 -20.98 -1.60 7.22
C LYS A 120 -21.16 -0.15 6.78
N GLU A 121 -20.44 0.74 7.44
CA GLU A 121 -20.45 2.18 7.16
C GLU A 121 -19.04 2.66 6.79
N GLY A 122 -18.95 3.75 6.03
CA GLY A 122 -17.68 4.42 5.78
C GLY A 122 -17.16 5.05 7.07
N PHE A 123 -17.67 6.25 7.36
CA PHE A 123 -17.58 6.82 8.70
C PHE A 123 -18.84 6.48 9.49
N LEU A 124 -18.69 6.23 10.78
CA LEU A 124 -19.84 6.05 11.67
C LEU A 124 -20.64 7.34 11.75
N GLY A 125 -21.95 7.26 11.51
CA GLY A 125 -22.86 8.42 11.53
C GLY A 125 -22.83 9.21 12.84
N SER A 126 -22.45 8.59 13.96
CA SER A 126 -22.33 9.27 15.25
C SER A 126 -21.02 10.04 15.44
N HIS A 127 -20.04 9.95 14.53
CA HIS A 127 -18.65 10.40 14.76
C HIS A 127 -18.26 11.63 13.92
N HIS A 128 -19.18 12.59 13.76
CA HIS A 128 -18.91 13.81 12.98
C HIS A 128 -17.64 14.55 13.42
N GLY A 129 -16.98 15.18 12.45
CA GLY A 129 -15.80 16.00 12.66
C GLY A 129 -14.84 16.04 11.48
N PRO A 130 -13.76 16.83 11.60
CA PRO A 130 -12.89 17.14 10.48
C PRO A 130 -11.96 15.97 10.12
N CYS A 131 -11.53 15.92 8.86
CA CYS A 131 -10.49 15.01 8.44
C CYS A 131 -9.53 15.64 7.44
N GLU A 132 -8.32 15.07 7.37
CA GLU A 132 -7.28 15.46 6.42
C GLU A 132 -6.59 14.23 5.83
N VAL A 133 -6.25 14.32 4.54
CA VAL A 133 -5.37 13.37 3.85
C VAL A 133 -4.08 14.07 3.48
N TRP A 134 -2.96 13.42 3.76
CA TRP A 134 -1.62 13.90 3.47
C TRP A 134 -0.82 12.87 2.68
N ILE A 135 0.00 13.34 1.75
CA ILE A 135 1.10 12.56 1.16
C ILE A 135 2.39 13.26 1.57
N ASP A 136 3.21 12.57 2.36
CA ASP A 136 4.39 13.14 3.02
C ASP A 136 4.06 14.46 3.72
N ASP A 137 4.60 15.58 3.25
CA ASP A 137 4.40 16.92 3.82
C ASP A 137 3.38 17.77 3.04
N GLN A 138 2.64 17.15 2.12
CA GLN A 138 1.62 17.82 1.32
C GLN A 138 0.22 17.42 1.76
N MET A 139 -0.58 18.41 2.18
CA MET A 139 -2.00 18.22 2.42
C MET A 139 -2.71 18.08 1.08
N ILE A 140 -3.40 16.97 0.90
CA ILE A 140 -4.13 16.64 -0.34
C ILE A 140 -5.60 17.00 -0.22
N THR A 141 -6.19 16.76 0.95
CA THR A 141 -7.61 17.01 1.21
C THR A 141 -7.78 17.43 2.66
N HIS A 142 -8.70 18.37 2.87
CA HIS A 142 -9.18 18.80 4.17
C HIS A 142 -10.67 19.02 4.07
N ASP A 143 -11.42 18.55 5.07
CA ASP A 143 -12.85 18.75 5.19
C ASP A 143 -13.26 18.91 6.65
N ASP A 144 -14.21 19.82 6.90
CA ASP A 144 -14.68 20.17 8.24
C ASP A 144 -15.57 19.08 8.86
N ASP A 145 -16.28 18.32 8.04
CA ASP A 145 -17.15 17.22 8.47
C ASP A 145 -17.15 16.07 7.45
N CYS A 146 -16.31 15.06 7.72
CA CYS A 146 -16.13 13.95 6.80
C CYS A 146 -17.27 12.94 6.83
N VAL A 147 -18.01 12.86 7.94
CA VAL A 147 -19.23 12.05 8.03
C VAL A 147 -20.32 12.64 7.13
N ALA A 148 -20.52 13.96 7.20
CA ALA A 148 -21.49 14.64 6.36
C ALA A 148 -21.13 14.59 4.86
N LYS A 149 -19.84 14.67 4.53
CA LYS A 149 -19.36 14.71 3.14
C LYS A 149 -19.31 13.34 2.46
N TYR A 150 -18.82 12.31 3.14
CA TYR A 150 -18.48 11.02 2.53
C TYR A 150 -19.40 9.90 3.03
N LYS A 151 -20.65 9.88 2.54
CA LYS A 151 -21.73 8.98 3.00
C LYS A 151 -21.68 7.55 2.48
N GLY A 152 -20.64 7.18 1.73
CA GLY A 152 -20.52 5.86 1.10
C GLY A 152 -20.02 4.77 2.05
N PHE A 153 -20.24 3.50 1.66
CA PHE A 153 -19.55 2.34 2.23
C PHE A 153 -18.83 1.55 1.12
N PRO A 154 -17.48 1.55 1.10
CA PRO A 154 -16.63 2.37 1.95
C PRO A 154 -16.76 3.89 1.65
N ALA A 155 -16.39 4.75 2.58
CA ALA A 155 -16.30 6.19 2.34
C ALA A 155 -15.14 6.45 1.39
N SER A 156 -15.41 7.08 0.25
CA SER A 156 -14.42 7.37 -0.80
C SER A 156 -13.94 8.82 -0.71
N ILE A 157 -12.70 9.01 -0.31
CA ILE A 157 -12.07 10.32 -0.09
C ILE A 157 -11.09 10.56 -1.24
N PRO A 158 -11.30 11.57 -2.11
CA PRO A 158 -10.41 11.85 -3.23
C PRO A 158 -8.95 12.07 -2.79
N VAL A 159 -8.00 11.54 -3.55
CA VAL A 159 -6.57 11.71 -3.29
C VAL A 159 -5.84 11.90 -4.63
N ASP A 160 -5.14 13.02 -4.78
CA ASP A 160 -4.22 13.23 -5.89
C ASP A 160 -2.91 12.47 -5.63
N TYR A 161 -2.89 11.17 -5.94
CA TYR A 161 -1.69 10.35 -5.78
C TYR A 161 -0.53 10.79 -6.68
N SER A 162 -0.75 11.64 -7.70
CA SER A 162 0.34 12.18 -8.52
C SER A 162 1.34 13.02 -7.72
N LYS A 163 0.96 13.47 -6.52
CA LYS A 163 1.85 14.12 -5.55
C LYS A 163 2.92 13.20 -4.97
N CYS A 164 2.67 11.88 -4.93
CA CYS A 164 3.68 10.93 -4.53
C CYS A 164 4.73 10.73 -5.63
N LYS A 165 6.02 10.93 -5.31
CA LYS A 165 7.16 10.72 -6.21
C LYS A 165 8.03 9.57 -5.72
N GLY A 166 7.89 8.39 -6.33
CA GLY A 166 8.57 7.19 -5.87
C GLY A 166 7.83 6.56 -4.69
N ASN A 167 8.49 6.43 -3.54
CA ASN A 167 7.90 5.93 -2.30
C ASN A 167 7.54 7.10 -1.39
N CYS A 168 6.33 7.08 -0.84
CA CYS A 168 5.78 8.13 0.01
C CYS A 168 4.98 7.52 1.16
N LYS A 169 4.52 8.37 2.07
CA LYS A 169 3.61 8.01 3.14
C LYS A 169 2.27 8.72 2.96
N LEU A 170 1.22 7.96 2.71
CA LEU A 170 -0.15 8.43 2.88
C LEU A 170 -0.44 8.49 4.38
N SER A 171 -0.95 9.62 4.88
CA SER A 171 -1.41 9.77 6.26
C SER A 171 -2.82 10.32 6.27
N PHE A 172 -3.72 9.65 6.99
CA PHE A 172 -5.09 10.09 7.19
C PHE A 172 -5.31 10.48 8.65
N TYR A 173 -5.97 11.60 8.87
CA TYR A 173 -6.31 12.16 10.17
C TYR A 173 -7.81 12.37 10.21
N TRP A 174 -8.50 11.89 11.24
CA TRP A 174 -9.93 12.15 11.46
C TRP A 174 -10.18 12.35 12.96
N LEU A 175 -10.89 13.43 13.31
CA LEU A 175 -11.22 13.75 14.68
C LEU A 175 -12.74 13.59 14.87
N ALA A 176 -13.15 12.66 15.72
CA ALA A 176 -14.56 12.45 16.04
C ALA A 176 -14.96 13.28 17.26
N LEU A 177 -15.97 14.14 17.09
CA LEU A 177 -16.43 15.14 18.07
C LEU A 177 -17.75 14.74 18.75
N HIS A 178 -18.01 13.45 18.90
CA HIS A 178 -19.26 12.91 19.43
C HIS A 178 -19.43 13.06 20.96
N SER A 179 -18.35 13.44 21.66
CA SER A 179 -18.35 13.70 23.10
C SER A 179 -17.37 14.83 23.46
N GLN A 180 -17.20 15.11 24.75
CA GLN A 180 -16.19 16.07 25.25
C GLN A 180 -14.76 15.52 25.16
N GLU A 181 -14.63 14.20 25.06
CA GLU A 181 -13.39 13.47 24.79
C GLU A 181 -13.34 13.13 23.31
N TRP A 182 -12.68 13.98 22.53
CA TRP A 182 -12.58 13.82 21.09
C TRP A 182 -11.63 12.69 20.75
N GLN A 183 -12.10 11.76 19.93
CA GLN A 183 -11.29 10.62 19.54
C GLN A 183 -10.49 10.96 18.27
N ALA A 184 -9.17 10.90 18.39
CA ALA A 184 -8.24 11.18 17.31
C ALA A 184 -7.84 9.88 16.59
N TYR A 185 -8.19 9.77 15.31
CA TYR A 185 -7.84 8.65 14.43
C TYR A 185 -6.75 9.07 13.43
N LYS A 186 -5.60 8.41 13.49
CA LYS A 186 -4.47 8.58 12.58
C LYS A 186 -4.06 7.21 12.04
N GLN A 187 -4.03 7.08 10.73
CA GLN A 187 -3.53 5.89 10.05
C GLN A 187 -2.62 6.28 8.91
N CYS A 188 -1.57 5.50 8.70
CA CYS A 188 -0.63 5.65 7.61
C CYS A 188 -0.62 4.44 6.71
N VAL A 189 -0.23 4.67 5.46
CA VAL A 189 0.09 3.62 4.50
C VAL A 189 1.35 4.03 3.74
N PRO A 190 2.44 3.25 3.77
CA PRO A 190 3.51 3.36 2.79
C PRO A 190 2.92 3.12 1.40
N ILE A 191 3.09 4.08 0.50
CA ILE A 191 2.57 4.04 -0.87
C ILE A 191 3.70 4.27 -1.88
N LYS A 192 3.49 3.82 -3.11
CA LYS A 192 4.35 4.17 -4.24
C LYS A 192 3.51 4.55 -5.44
N ASN A 193 3.95 5.56 -6.18
CA ASN A 193 3.32 5.94 -7.44
C ASN A 193 4.34 5.93 -8.58
N GLY A 194 4.13 5.04 -9.55
CA GLY A 194 5.00 4.86 -10.71
C GLY A 194 4.87 5.96 -11.78
N ALA A 195 3.85 6.84 -11.66
CA ALA A 195 3.52 7.84 -12.68
C ALA A 195 4.52 9.02 -12.81
N GLY A 196 5.67 9.00 -12.12
CA GLY A 196 6.68 10.06 -12.20
C GLY A 196 8.14 9.60 -12.23
N GLY A 197 8.40 8.29 -12.40
CA GLY A 197 9.73 7.72 -12.25
C GLY A 197 10.32 7.02 -13.48
N ASN A 198 9.64 7.07 -14.63
CA ASN A 198 10.14 6.41 -15.85
C ASN A 198 10.15 7.35 -17.06
N ALA A 199 10.79 8.51 -16.87
CA ALA A 199 11.28 9.38 -17.93
C ALA A 199 12.46 10.19 -17.34
N GLY A 200 13.61 9.53 -17.14
CA GLY A 200 14.80 10.22 -16.59
C GLY A 200 15.91 9.35 -16.01
N GLY A 201 15.86 8.01 -16.12
CA GLY A 201 16.91 7.16 -15.53
C GLY A 201 17.17 5.82 -16.21
N ASN A 202 16.55 5.50 -17.35
CA ASN A 202 16.89 4.28 -18.09
C ASN A 202 16.56 4.34 -19.60
N THR A 203 16.99 5.41 -20.28
CA THR A 203 16.97 5.50 -21.75
C THR A 203 18.25 6.17 -22.24
N GLY A 204 19.38 5.49 -22.06
CA GLY A 204 20.70 5.96 -22.51
C GLY A 204 21.62 4.87 -23.03
N GLY A 205 21.11 3.70 -23.44
CA GLY A 205 21.98 2.57 -23.79
C GLY A 205 21.50 1.64 -24.89
N ASN A 206 20.42 1.94 -25.65
CA ASN A 206 20.01 0.99 -26.68
C ASN A 206 19.20 1.57 -27.86
N THR A 207 19.67 2.64 -28.51
CA THR A 207 19.13 3.08 -29.83
C THR A 207 20.12 3.92 -30.67
N GLY A 208 21.44 3.75 -30.49
CA GLY A 208 22.46 4.49 -31.28
C GLY A 208 23.30 3.65 -32.25
N GLY A 209 23.11 2.33 -32.30
CA GLY A 209 24.09 1.43 -32.94
C GLY A 209 23.84 1.06 -34.41
N ASN A 210 22.75 1.48 -35.03
CA ASN A 210 22.37 0.89 -36.33
C ASN A 210 21.83 1.92 -37.32
N ASN A 211 22.67 2.90 -37.68
CA ASN A 211 22.69 3.56 -38.99
C ASN A 211 23.83 4.59 -38.99
N GLY A 212 25.00 4.18 -39.47
CA GLY A 212 26.18 5.06 -39.59
C GLY A 212 27.40 4.38 -40.22
N GLY A 213 27.40 3.06 -40.33
CA GLY A 213 28.46 2.31 -41.00
C GLY A 213 28.20 2.08 -42.49
N ASN A 214 28.04 3.13 -43.30
CA ASN A 214 28.47 3.03 -44.69
C ASN A 214 28.67 4.40 -45.36
N ASN A 215 29.88 4.58 -45.89
CA ASN A 215 30.43 5.69 -46.67
C ASN A 215 30.84 7.00 -45.96
N GLY A 216 32.18 7.18 -45.91
CA GLY A 216 32.87 8.46 -45.74
C GLY A 216 33.57 8.60 -44.39
N GLY A 217 34.88 8.57 -44.25
CA GLY A 217 35.93 8.58 -45.25
C GLY A 217 37.26 8.28 -44.55
N ASN A 218 38.16 7.74 -45.36
CA ASN A 218 39.57 7.60 -45.10
C ASN A 218 40.19 8.96 -44.73
N ASN A 219 41.21 8.92 -43.87
CA ASN A 219 42.14 9.98 -43.47
C ASN A 219 41.76 10.89 -42.28
N GLY A 220 42.52 10.75 -41.19
CA GLY A 220 42.43 11.60 -39.99
C GLY A 220 42.93 10.93 -38.70
N GLY A 221 43.95 10.08 -38.80
CA GLY A 221 44.56 9.45 -37.64
C GLY A 221 45.41 10.43 -36.83
N ASN A 222 45.29 10.31 -35.51
CA ASN A 222 46.35 10.55 -34.53
C ASN A 222 46.66 12.01 -34.12
N ASN A 223 45.90 12.58 -33.17
CA ASN A 223 46.40 13.13 -31.90
C ASN A 223 45.24 13.74 -31.09
N GLY A 224 45.04 13.37 -29.83
CA GLY A 224 44.08 14.09 -28.97
C GLY A 224 43.48 13.37 -27.76
N GLY A 225 44.01 12.22 -27.32
CA GLY A 225 43.39 11.44 -26.25
C GLY A 225 44.34 10.93 -25.19
N ASN A 226 45.34 11.71 -24.76
CA ASN A 226 46.18 11.34 -23.62
C ASN A 226 46.34 12.50 -22.63
N ASN A 227 45.26 12.82 -21.90
CA ASN A 227 45.32 13.26 -20.49
C ASN A 227 43.90 13.26 -19.91
N GLY A 228 43.57 12.32 -19.03
CA GLY A 228 42.28 12.29 -18.33
C GLY A 228 41.86 10.94 -17.75
N GLY A 229 42.48 9.84 -18.18
CA GLY A 229 42.08 8.48 -17.77
C GLY A 229 42.69 7.93 -16.48
N ASN A 230 43.67 8.61 -15.87
CA ASN A 230 44.46 8.01 -14.80
C ASN A 230 44.29 8.75 -13.46
N ASN A 231 43.10 8.64 -12.85
CA ASN A 231 42.90 8.80 -11.40
C ASN A 231 41.54 8.32 -10.84
N GLY A 232 40.71 7.61 -11.61
CA GLY A 232 39.40 7.11 -11.13
C GLY A 232 39.33 5.61 -10.79
N ALA A 233 40.38 4.82 -11.09
CA ALA A 233 40.28 3.37 -11.15
C ALA A 233 40.76 2.61 -9.89
N ASN A 234 40.98 3.26 -8.74
CA ASN A 234 41.55 2.57 -7.58
C ASN A 234 40.76 2.69 -6.26
N ASN A 235 39.42 2.78 -6.32
CA ASN A 235 38.61 2.56 -5.10
C ASN A 235 37.16 2.08 -5.32
N GLY A 236 36.88 1.36 -6.42
CA GLY A 236 35.55 0.75 -6.67
C GLY A 236 35.55 -0.76 -6.87
N GLY A 237 36.73 -1.39 -6.87
CA GLY A 237 36.90 -2.79 -7.31
C GLY A 237 36.59 -3.87 -6.27
N ASN A 238 36.27 -3.52 -5.01
CA ASN A 238 36.27 -4.50 -3.93
C ASN A 238 34.94 -4.54 -3.14
N ASN A 239 33.81 -4.77 -3.82
CA ASN A 239 32.66 -5.47 -3.22
C ASN A 239 31.57 -5.96 -4.19
N GLY A 240 31.79 -5.93 -5.52
CA GLY A 240 30.80 -6.41 -6.50
C GLY A 240 30.98 -7.87 -6.96
N GLY A 241 32.05 -8.53 -6.52
CA GLY A 241 32.48 -9.82 -7.08
C GLY A 241 31.80 -11.07 -6.53
N ASN A 242 30.92 -10.98 -5.53
CA ASN A 242 30.49 -12.15 -4.77
C ASN A 242 28.96 -12.34 -4.73
N ASN A 243 28.28 -12.33 -5.89
CA ASN A 243 27.03 -13.10 -6.10
C ASN A 243 26.53 -13.18 -7.56
N GLY A 244 27.43 -13.22 -8.56
CA GLY A 244 27.05 -13.36 -9.98
C GLY A 244 27.53 -14.65 -10.67
N GLY A 245 28.25 -15.51 -9.96
CA GLY A 245 29.02 -16.60 -10.55
C GLY A 245 28.30 -17.94 -10.74
N ASN A 246 26.99 -18.04 -10.46
CA ASN A 246 26.32 -19.35 -10.47
C ASN A 246 24.97 -19.36 -11.23
N ASN A 247 25.04 -19.07 -12.53
CA ASN A 247 24.18 -19.67 -13.58
C ASN A 247 24.46 -18.96 -14.91
N GLY A 248 25.44 -19.45 -15.67
CA GLY A 248 25.72 -18.92 -17.01
C GLY A 248 26.67 -19.77 -17.86
N GLY A 249 27.12 -20.92 -17.36
CA GLY A 249 28.08 -21.78 -18.06
C GLY A 249 27.48 -23.15 -18.36
N ASN A 250 26.47 -23.23 -19.23
CA ASN A 250 26.30 -24.44 -20.05
C ASN A 250 25.43 -24.19 -21.30
N ASN A 251 26.04 -23.60 -22.33
CA ASN A 251 25.81 -24.02 -23.71
C ASN A 251 26.81 -23.31 -24.63
N GLY A 252 27.82 -24.05 -25.07
CA GLY A 252 28.85 -23.50 -25.94
C GLY A 252 29.88 -24.53 -26.34
N GLY A 253 29.47 -25.46 -27.20
CA GLY A 253 30.39 -26.16 -28.11
C GLY A 253 30.89 -27.53 -27.65
N ASN A 254 30.42 -28.58 -28.32
CA ASN A 254 31.37 -29.55 -28.84
C ASN A 254 30.83 -30.17 -30.13
N ASN A 255 31.54 -29.93 -31.23
CA ASN A 255 31.40 -30.66 -32.47
C ASN A 255 32.80 -31.19 -32.84
N GLY A 256 32.96 -32.51 -32.88
CA GLY A 256 34.15 -33.18 -33.39
C GLY A 256 34.47 -34.49 -32.68
N GLY A 257 34.24 -35.62 -33.36
CA GLY A 257 35.00 -36.85 -33.10
C GLY A 257 34.24 -38.19 -33.08
N ASN A 258 34.13 -38.81 -34.26
CA ASN A 258 34.26 -40.25 -34.56
C ASN A 258 33.24 -41.32 -34.10
N ASN A 259 32.50 -41.81 -35.11
CA ASN A 259 32.43 -43.19 -35.64
C ASN A 259 32.15 -44.39 -34.70
N GLY A 260 31.03 -45.09 -34.95
CA GLY A 260 30.87 -46.49 -34.54
C GLY A 260 29.44 -47.03 -34.44
N ASN A 261 28.95 -47.60 -35.55
CA ASN A 261 28.23 -48.87 -35.63
C ASN A 261 26.72 -49.03 -35.22
N VAL A 262 25.92 -49.33 -36.26
CA VAL A 262 24.72 -50.21 -36.41
C VAL A 262 23.50 -50.14 -35.48
N GLY A 263 22.33 -49.95 -36.11
CA GLY A 263 21.30 -51.01 -36.11
C GLY A 263 19.85 -50.61 -35.77
N GLY A 264 18.99 -50.53 -36.81
CA GLY A 264 17.51 -50.73 -36.78
C GLY A 264 16.68 -49.66 -36.06
N GLU A 265 15.40 -49.40 -36.33
CA GLU A 265 14.41 -49.88 -37.28
C GLU A 265 13.20 -48.89 -37.18
N ALA A 266 12.19 -49.05 -38.03
CA ALA A 266 11.24 -48.01 -38.47
C ALA A 266 10.10 -47.58 -37.50
N THR A 267 9.60 -46.34 -37.76
CA THR A 267 8.28 -45.64 -37.60
C THR A 267 7.01 -46.39 -37.12
N PRO A 268 5.81 -45.76 -36.84
CA PRO A 268 5.40 -44.34 -36.89
C PRO A 268 4.51 -43.81 -35.71
N SER A 269 4.19 -42.51 -35.82
CA SER A 269 3.24 -41.65 -35.08
C SER A 269 1.77 -42.14 -34.99
N PRO A 270 0.95 -41.58 -34.07
CA PRO A 270 -0.33 -41.04 -34.53
C PRO A 270 -0.73 -39.68 -33.90
N THR A 271 -1.16 -38.79 -34.80
CA THR A 271 -2.01 -37.62 -34.58
C THR A 271 -3.39 -37.99 -34.01
N LYS A 272 -3.99 -37.14 -33.15
CA LYS A 272 -5.42 -36.76 -33.26
C LYS A 272 -5.80 -35.52 -32.42
N LYS A 273 -6.52 -34.62 -33.11
CA LYS A 273 -7.11 -33.36 -32.66
C LYS A 273 -8.28 -33.60 -31.71
N CYS A 274 -8.47 -32.73 -30.71
CA CYS A 274 -9.66 -32.70 -29.86
C CYS A 274 -10.51 -31.46 -30.21
N THR A 275 -11.72 -31.69 -30.72
CA THR A 275 -12.73 -30.66 -31.04
C THR A 275 -13.71 -30.46 -29.88
N THR A 276 -13.99 -29.18 -29.64
CA THR A 276 -15.11 -28.53 -28.92
C THR A 276 -16.31 -29.39 -28.50
N ARG A 277 -16.72 -29.26 -27.24
CA ARG A 277 -18.03 -29.69 -26.74
C ARG A 277 -18.78 -28.52 -26.09
N ARG A 278 -20.02 -28.34 -26.56
CA ARG A 278 -21.00 -27.28 -26.31
C ARG A 278 -21.62 -27.41 -24.91
N LEU A 279 -21.67 -26.30 -24.15
CA LEU A 279 -22.39 -26.20 -22.87
C LEU A 279 -23.91 -26.10 -23.13
N ARG A 280 -24.71 -26.83 -22.34
CA ARG A 280 -26.18 -26.78 -22.35
C ARG A 280 -26.66 -25.80 -21.28
N ASN A 281 -27.59 -24.92 -21.65
CA ASN A 281 -28.35 -24.04 -20.76
C ASN A 281 -29.20 -24.87 -19.79
N PHE A 282 -29.28 -24.43 -18.53
CA PHE A 282 -30.36 -24.77 -17.62
C PHE A 282 -31.32 -23.60 -17.57
N GLY A 283 -32.58 -23.88 -17.91
CA GLY A 283 -33.70 -22.95 -17.84
C GLY A 283 -34.35 -22.93 -16.46
N ASP A 284 -35.13 -21.87 -16.30
CA ASP A 284 -35.98 -21.51 -15.17
C ASP A 284 -37.00 -22.58 -14.79
N GLU A 285 -37.36 -22.64 -13.51
CA GLU A 285 -38.70 -23.04 -13.06
C GLU A 285 -39.06 -22.31 -11.74
N VAL A 286 -40.31 -21.86 -11.71
CA VAL A 286 -41.02 -21.03 -10.72
C VAL A 286 -42.16 -21.88 -10.14
N GLU A 287 -42.62 -21.53 -8.92
CA GLU A 287 -43.76 -22.06 -8.12
C GLU A 287 -43.48 -23.40 -7.40
N VAL A 288 -43.75 -23.57 -6.10
CA VAL A 288 -44.94 -23.18 -5.30
C VAL A 288 -44.55 -22.66 -3.91
#